data_AF-A0A7C9JK48-F1
#
_entry.id   AF-A0A7C9JK48-F1
#
_cell.length_a   1.000
_cell.length_b   1.000
_cell.length_c   1.000
_cell.angle_alpha   90.00
_cell.angle_beta   90.00
_cell.angle_gamma   90.00
#
_symmetry.space_group_name_H-M   'P 1'
#
loop_
_entity.id
_entity.type
_entity.pdbx_description
1 polymer ?
#
loop_
_entity_poly.entity_id
_entity_poly.type
_entity_poly.pdbx_seq_one_letter_code
_entity_poly.pdbx_strand_id
1 'polypeptide(L)'
;MTLSKTKRGTPTGPEDEEQTFLDLESRLRRGELAVPSRWGDVAHADPAERRWILHAMDLVAKAAEKAGPQFDTFRAAALLVDRAPRRRFDPGTAGRYFEREVMSVSGMLEATLPAALTPPDDATTTELARIHQTAPPRPTRVALARTLTERAGWWEAPLRLTGLTWLHSVASSLQRWMRDDGPLHAAVRPDGPLHDGFDFARSVADAGARDDTPAHRLALLRDEFGYPAEPGEQWDDPALGVLLANSPAHVTTGTWTYVPASVPGTGWGPEEAWPGHLYRLLTHELLHRLAHPAYLEKAESVPGGRVLTEDVVELLTAEFVEASRGDAELGPLVPDVVESRHTQAAEEIRELAGPEGLKAAYFLGRTEFIGLT
;
A
#
# COMPACT_ATOMS: atom_id res chain seq x y z
N MET A 1 50.26 -28.81 -4.47
CA MET A 1 49.07 -28.01 -4.81
C MET A 1 47.95 -28.43 -3.87
N THR A 2 47.67 -27.61 -2.86
CA THR A 2 46.63 -27.89 -1.86
C THR A 2 45.72 -26.68 -1.83
N LEU A 3 44.50 -26.85 -2.34
CA LEU A 3 43.45 -25.85 -2.39
C LEU A 3 42.97 -25.57 -0.96
N SER A 4 43.30 -24.39 -0.44
CA SER A 4 42.73 -23.89 0.81
C SER A 4 41.31 -23.42 0.57
N LYS A 5 40.33 -24.15 1.11
CA LYS A 5 38.94 -23.71 1.23
C LYS A 5 38.85 -22.64 2.32
N THR A 6 38.70 -21.38 1.96
CA THR A 6 38.32 -20.32 2.90
C THR A 6 36.84 -20.43 3.24
N LYS A 7 36.54 -21.10 4.34
CA LYS A 7 35.25 -21.02 5.03
C LYS A 7 35.29 -19.72 5.84
N ARG A 8 34.58 -18.66 5.41
CA ARG A 8 34.39 -17.46 6.26
C ARG A 8 33.61 -17.90 7.49
N GLY A 9 34.28 -17.89 8.64
CA GLY A 9 33.70 -18.22 9.93
C GLY A 9 32.76 -17.13 10.40
N THR A 10 31.80 -17.52 11.22
CA THR A 10 30.97 -16.63 12.03
C THR A 10 31.88 -15.75 12.91
N PRO A 11 31.62 -14.45 13.07
CA PRO A 11 32.44 -13.59 13.92
C PRO A 11 32.54 -14.15 15.34
N THR A 12 33.76 -14.20 15.90
CA THR A 12 34.00 -14.88 17.20
C THR A 12 34.18 -13.93 18.39
N GLY A 13 34.08 -12.60 18.17
CA GLY A 13 34.11 -11.59 19.22
C GLY A 13 33.71 -10.17 18.75
N PRO A 14 33.60 -9.18 19.67
CA PRO A 14 33.14 -7.82 19.35
C PRO A 14 34.01 -7.06 18.36
N GLU A 15 35.35 -7.22 18.44
CA GLU A 15 36.30 -6.60 17.50
C GLU A 15 36.16 -7.16 16.07
N ASP A 16 35.76 -8.43 15.94
CA ASP A 16 35.52 -9.09 14.65
C ASP A 16 34.18 -8.64 14.04
N GLU A 17 33.17 -8.39 14.88
CA GLU A 17 31.90 -7.79 14.46
C GLU A 17 32.08 -6.34 13.98
N GLU A 18 32.89 -5.54 14.69
CA GLU A 18 33.23 -4.15 14.30
C GLU A 18 33.90 -4.13 12.93
N GLN A 19 34.98 -4.90 12.75
CA GLN A 19 35.70 -4.91 11.49
C GLN A 19 34.82 -5.42 10.34
N THR A 20 34.01 -6.46 10.59
CA THR A 20 33.06 -6.96 9.58
C THR A 20 32.03 -5.89 9.19
N PHE A 21 31.48 -5.17 10.17
CA PHE A 21 30.55 -4.07 9.91
C PHE A 21 31.20 -2.98 9.07
N LEU A 22 32.38 -2.51 9.46
CA LEU A 22 33.11 -1.44 8.77
C LEU A 22 33.47 -1.84 7.33
N ASP A 23 33.86 -3.09 7.09
CA ASP A 23 34.14 -3.61 5.75
C ASP A 23 32.87 -3.63 4.86
N LEU A 24 31.75 -4.09 5.41
CA LEU A 24 30.46 -4.11 4.69
C LEU A 24 29.94 -2.70 4.43
N GLU A 25 30.01 -1.83 5.43
CA GLU A 25 29.62 -0.43 5.34
C GLU A 25 30.45 0.31 4.29
N SER A 26 31.77 0.11 4.26
CA SER A 26 32.68 0.68 3.25
C SER A 26 32.31 0.23 1.83
N ARG A 27 31.99 -1.06 1.64
CA ARG A 27 31.54 -1.59 0.34
C ARG A 27 30.23 -0.96 -0.11
N LEU A 28 29.28 -0.75 0.80
CA LEU A 28 27.98 -0.14 0.51
C LEU A 28 28.08 1.38 0.29
N ARG A 29 29.04 2.05 0.92
CA ARG A 29 29.27 3.50 0.75
C ARG A 29 29.92 3.89 -0.57
N ARG A 30 30.55 2.95 -1.29
CA ARG A 30 31.27 3.22 -2.55
C ARG A 30 32.23 4.42 -2.49
N GLY A 31 32.79 4.73 -1.32
CA GLY A 31 33.73 5.85 -1.12
C GLY A 31 33.11 7.15 -0.60
N GLU A 32 31.83 7.18 -0.22
CA GLU A 32 31.19 8.34 0.40
C GLU A 32 31.64 8.50 1.88
N LEU A 33 32.68 9.32 2.09
CA LEU A 33 33.33 9.52 3.40
C LEU A 33 32.73 10.67 4.22
N ALA A 34 31.76 11.40 3.70
CA ALA A 34 31.23 12.60 4.33
C ALA A 34 30.29 12.32 5.52
N VAL A 35 29.78 11.09 5.65
CA VAL A 35 28.86 10.72 6.73
C VAL A 35 29.60 9.85 7.76
N PRO A 36 29.44 10.08 9.08
CA PRO A 36 30.05 9.21 10.10
C PRO A 36 29.60 7.75 9.97
N SER A 37 30.45 6.82 10.41
CA SER A 37 30.07 5.40 10.52
C SER A 37 28.88 5.22 11.46
N ARG A 38 27.98 4.29 11.10
CA ARG A 38 26.85 3.90 11.95
C ARG A 38 27.23 2.85 12.99
N TRP A 39 28.51 2.46 13.08
CA TRP A 39 28.99 1.50 14.09
C TRP A 39 28.62 1.94 15.52
N GLY A 40 28.64 3.24 15.82
CA GLY A 40 28.21 3.74 17.12
C GLY A 40 26.80 3.27 17.52
N ASP A 41 25.87 3.24 16.57
CA ASP A 41 24.50 2.75 16.81
C ASP A 41 24.48 1.22 16.96
N VAL A 42 25.25 0.52 16.10
CA VAL A 42 25.33 -0.95 16.08
C VAL A 42 26.04 -1.51 17.32
N ALA A 43 27.04 -0.83 17.86
CA ALA A 43 27.79 -1.26 19.04
C ALA A 43 26.91 -1.34 20.30
N HIS A 44 25.87 -0.51 20.38
CA HIS A 44 24.90 -0.52 21.47
C HIS A 44 23.74 -1.50 21.25
N ALA A 45 23.61 -2.07 20.04
CA ALA A 45 22.58 -3.03 19.70
C ALA A 45 22.84 -4.38 20.38
N ASP A 46 21.76 -5.13 20.65
CA ASP A 46 21.87 -6.44 21.27
C ASP A 46 22.62 -7.43 20.35
N PRO A 47 23.16 -8.55 20.88
CA PRO A 47 23.90 -9.51 20.05
C PRO A 47 23.11 -10.12 18.88
N ALA A 48 21.79 -10.22 18.99
CA ALA A 48 20.94 -10.74 17.92
C ALA A 48 20.68 -9.68 16.84
N GLU A 49 20.47 -8.42 17.23
CA GLU A 49 20.40 -7.26 16.32
C GLU A 49 21.69 -7.12 15.51
N ARG A 50 22.85 -7.14 16.18
CA ARG A 50 24.15 -7.08 15.50
C ARG A 50 24.33 -8.19 14.47
N ARG A 51 24.03 -9.44 14.84
CA ARG A 51 24.06 -10.56 13.88
C ARG A 51 23.12 -10.34 12.71
N TRP A 52 21.89 -9.87 12.95
CA TRP A 52 20.92 -9.60 11.90
C TRP A 52 21.45 -8.55 10.91
N ILE A 53 21.97 -7.43 11.42
CA ILE A 53 22.53 -6.32 10.62
C ILE A 53 23.66 -6.83 9.72
N LEU A 54 24.62 -7.57 10.27
CA LEU A 54 25.75 -8.10 9.51
C LEU A 54 25.31 -9.03 8.37
N HIS A 55 24.35 -9.92 8.63
CA HIS A 55 23.81 -10.83 7.60
C HIS A 55 23.03 -10.06 6.53
N ALA A 56 22.22 -9.08 6.94
CA ALA A 56 21.42 -8.27 6.03
C ALA A 56 22.31 -7.41 5.12
N MET A 57 23.35 -6.77 5.67
CA MET A 57 24.30 -5.98 4.91
C MET A 57 25.12 -6.84 3.94
N ASP A 58 25.57 -8.03 4.34
CA ASP A 58 26.27 -8.94 3.42
C ASP A 58 25.36 -9.40 2.27
N LEU A 59 24.08 -9.68 2.56
CA LEU A 59 23.08 -10.02 1.55
C LEU A 59 22.87 -8.87 0.55
N VAL A 60 22.66 -7.64 1.05
CA VAL A 60 22.49 -6.45 0.20
C VAL A 60 23.76 -6.15 -0.59
N ALA A 61 24.95 -6.24 0.01
CA ALA A 61 26.22 -5.99 -0.66
C ALA A 61 26.49 -6.97 -1.81
N LYS A 62 26.02 -8.23 -1.71
CA LYS A 62 26.08 -9.21 -2.80
C LYS A 62 25.08 -8.92 -3.91
N ALA A 63 23.91 -8.37 -3.56
CA ALA A 63 22.85 -8.06 -4.52
C ALA A 63 23.05 -6.68 -5.21
N ALA A 64 23.72 -5.75 -4.55
CA ALA A 64 23.91 -4.36 -4.99
C ALA A 64 24.60 -4.23 -6.36
N GLU A 65 25.45 -5.20 -6.74
CA GLU A 65 26.07 -5.26 -8.07
C GLU A 65 25.05 -5.37 -9.21
N LYS A 66 23.85 -5.91 -8.92
CA LYS A 66 22.78 -6.14 -9.90
C LYS A 66 21.63 -5.12 -9.79
N ALA A 67 21.69 -4.23 -8.81
CA ALA A 67 20.57 -3.37 -8.42
C ALA A 67 20.35 -2.15 -9.34
N GLY A 68 21.23 -1.96 -10.33
CA GLY A 68 21.19 -0.80 -11.22
C GLY A 68 21.68 0.49 -10.55
N PRO A 69 21.70 1.62 -11.28
CA PRO A 69 22.23 2.90 -10.81
C PRO A 69 21.31 3.63 -9.83
N GLN A 70 20.04 3.27 -9.76
CA GLN A 70 19.06 3.94 -8.88
C GLN A 70 19.05 3.40 -7.44
N PHE A 71 19.71 2.27 -7.19
CA PHE A 71 19.79 1.72 -5.85
C PHE A 71 20.82 2.49 -5.01
N ASP A 72 20.31 3.23 -4.02
CA ASP A 72 21.13 3.93 -3.03
C ASP A 72 21.65 2.93 -1.98
N THR A 73 22.84 2.41 -2.24
CA THR A 73 23.52 1.46 -1.35
C THR A 73 23.87 2.07 0.01
N PHE A 74 24.03 3.39 0.10
CA PHE A 74 24.31 4.07 1.35
C PHE A 74 23.05 4.16 2.22
N ARG A 75 21.93 4.64 1.65
CA ARG A 75 20.61 4.64 2.30
C ARG A 75 20.23 3.22 2.77
N ALA A 76 20.50 2.21 1.96
CA ALA A 76 20.21 0.82 2.31
C ALA A 76 20.87 0.37 3.62
N ALA A 77 22.14 0.73 3.86
CA ALA A 77 22.83 0.38 5.10
C ALA A 77 22.18 1.05 6.32
N ALA A 78 21.82 2.33 6.21
CA ALA A 78 21.14 3.07 7.28
C ALA A 78 19.77 2.45 7.62
N LEU A 79 18.96 2.15 6.58
CA LEU A 79 17.65 1.52 6.73
C LEU A 79 17.73 0.17 7.44
N LEU A 80 18.74 -0.65 7.14
CA LEU A 80 18.94 -1.94 7.82
C LEU A 80 19.28 -1.77 9.30
N VAL A 81 20.13 -0.81 9.65
CA VAL A 81 20.44 -0.50 11.06
C VAL A 81 19.18 -0.04 11.79
N ASP A 82 18.39 0.87 11.20
CA ASP A 82 17.15 1.37 11.80
C ASP A 82 16.05 0.28 11.91
N ARG A 83 16.08 -0.70 11.00
CA ARG A 83 15.13 -1.81 10.99
C ARG A 83 15.41 -2.87 12.05
N ALA A 84 16.67 -3.10 12.40
CA ALA A 84 17.10 -4.24 13.23
C ALA A 84 16.34 -4.41 14.57
N PRO A 85 15.97 -3.33 15.32
CA PRO A 85 15.19 -3.46 16.54
C PRO A 85 13.75 -3.96 16.33
N ARG A 86 13.23 -3.84 15.10
CA ARG A 86 11.88 -4.24 14.70
C ARG A 86 11.89 -5.38 13.69
N ARG A 87 13.03 -6.06 13.52
CA ARG A 87 13.17 -7.24 12.65
C ARG A 87 12.17 -8.31 13.03
N ARG A 88 11.76 -9.12 12.05
CA ARG A 88 10.71 -10.13 12.26
C ARG A 88 11.19 -11.53 11.96
N PHE A 89 12.13 -11.63 11.03
CA PHE A 89 12.72 -12.90 10.64
C PHE A 89 14.23 -12.84 10.90
N ASP A 90 14.72 -13.86 11.58
CA ASP A 90 16.15 -14.05 11.80
C ASP A 90 16.77 -14.78 10.61
N PRO A 91 18.10 -14.64 10.37
CA PRO A 91 18.79 -15.40 9.34
C PRO A 91 18.54 -16.91 9.49
N GLY A 92 18.11 -17.56 8.41
CA GLY A 92 17.81 -19.00 8.39
C GLY A 92 16.36 -19.36 8.69
N THR A 93 15.45 -18.40 8.92
CA THR A 93 14.01 -18.66 8.91
C THR A 93 13.59 -19.33 7.59
N ALA A 94 12.82 -20.43 7.68
CA ALA A 94 12.33 -21.16 6.50
C ALA A 94 11.46 -20.27 5.60
N GLY A 95 11.46 -20.51 4.29
CA GLY A 95 10.59 -19.78 3.36
C GLY A 95 11.16 -18.45 2.81
N ARG A 96 12.46 -18.17 3.03
CA ARG A 96 13.14 -16.93 2.58
C ARG A 96 12.55 -15.62 3.13
N TYR A 97 11.83 -15.69 4.25
CA TYR A 97 11.22 -14.50 4.87
C TYR A 97 12.26 -13.47 5.31
N PHE A 98 13.42 -13.92 5.80
CA PHE A 98 14.55 -13.03 6.11
C PHE A 98 15.02 -12.27 4.87
N GLU A 99 15.30 -12.97 3.78
CA GLU A 99 15.75 -12.35 2.53
C GLU A 99 14.69 -11.38 1.99
N ARG A 100 13.41 -11.76 2.02
CA ARG A 100 12.31 -10.88 1.60
C ARG A 100 12.26 -9.61 2.45
N GLU A 101 12.30 -9.73 3.77
CA GLU A 101 12.31 -8.58 4.68
C GLU A 101 13.51 -7.66 4.38
N VAL A 102 14.72 -8.21 4.29
CA VAL A 102 15.93 -7.43 4.00
C VAL A 102 15.86 -6.72 2.65
N MET A 103 15.40 -7.40 1.59
CA MET A 103 15.35 -6.81 0.25
C MET A 103 14.25 -5.75 0.13
N SER A 104 13.13 -5.90 0.84
CA SER A 104 12.10 -4.85 0.94
C SER A 104 12.59 -3.64 1.72
N VAL A 105 13.07 -3.82 2.95
CA VAL A 105 13.39 -2.70 3.85
C VAL A 105 14.68 -1.98 3.50
N SER A 106 15.56 -2.58 2.69
CA SER A 106 16.77 -1.91 2.20
C SER A 106 16.52 -0.99 1.01
N GLY A 107 15.33 -1.02 0.40
CA GLY A 107 15.04 -0.33 -0.87
C GLY A 107 15.58 -1.06 -2.11
N MET A 108 16.12 -2.28 -1.95
CA MET A 108 16.59 -3.07 -3.09
C MET A 108 15.45 -3.36 -4.06
N LEU A 109 14.33 -3.87 -3.56
CA LEU A 109 13.19 -4.21 -4.42
C LEU A 109 12.52 -2.97 -5.02
N GLU A 110 12.46 -1.86 -4.28
CA GLU A 110 12.02 -0.55 -4.79
C GLU A 110 12.84 -0.11 -6.02
N ALA A 111 14.16 -0.33 -6.01
CA ALA A 111 15.02 -0.01 -7.15
C ALA A 111 14.94 -1.05 -8.27
N THR A 112 14.94 -2.35 -7.94
CA THR A 112 15.07 -3.41 -8.95
C THR A 112 13.78 -3.74 -9.70
N LEU A 113 12.61 -3.61 -9.07
CA LEU A 113 11.36 -3.98 -9.72
C LEU A 113 11.05 -3.06 -10.92
N PRO A 114 11.10 -1.72 -10.80
CA PRO A 114 10.92 -0.84 -11.94
C PRO A 114 12.02 -0.97 -13.00
N ALA A 115 13.26 -1.26 -12.59
CA ALA A 115 14.39 -1.37 -13.52
C ALA A 115 14.27 -2.55 -14.49
N ALA A 116 13.43 -3.55 -14.18
CA ALA A 116 13.15 -4.68 -15.05
C ALA A 116 12.02 -4.39 -16.08
N LEU A 117 11.36 -3.24 -15.96
CA LEU A 117 10.21 -2.87 -16.79
C LEU A 117 10.64 -1.94 -17.93
N THR A 118 9.94 -2.06 -19.06
CA THR A 118 10.08 -1.16 -20.20
C THR A 118 8.94 -0.14 -20.15
N PRO A 119 9.23 1.17 -20.22
CA PRO A 119 8.19 2.19 -20.37
C PRO A 119 7.35 1.96 -21.64
N PRO A 120 6.09 2.42 -21.66
CA PRO A 120 5.24 2.36 -22.85
C PRO A 120 5.90 3.09 -24.03
N ASP A 121 5.66 2.61 -25.26
CA ASP A 121 6.10 3.30 -26.47
C ASP A 121 5.29 4.58 -26.74
N ASP A 122 5.68 5.35 -27.75
CA ASP A 122 5.05 6.64 -28.07
C ASP A 122 3.55 6.52 -28.39
N ALA A 123 3.15 5.44 -29.08
CA ALA A 123 1.77 5.19 -29.44
C ALA A 123 0.93 4.88 -28.19
N THR A 124 1.43 3.99 -27.34
CA THR A 124 0.82 3.62 -26.07
C THR A 124 0.74 4.81 -25.12
N THR A 125 1.80 5.62 -25.04
CA THR A 125 1.84 6.86 -24.24
C THR A 125 0.80 7.87 -24.70
N THR A 126 0.62 8.02 -26.01
CA THR A 126 -0.40 8.92 -26.59
C THR A 126 -1.81 8.47 -26.19
N GLU A 127 -2.07 7.16 -26.22
CA GLU A 127 -3.38 6.63 -25.85
C GLU A 127 -3.66 6.74 -24.35
N LEU A 128 -2.66 6.43 -23.51
CA LEU A 128 -2.73 6.66 -22.06
C LEU A 128 -3.02 8.13 -21.75
N ALA A 129 -2.33 9.07 -22.40
CA ALA A 129 -2.57 10.50 -22.23
C ALA A 129 -4.01 10.90 -22.61
N ARG A 130 -4.59 10.31 -23.66
CA ARG A 130 -5.99 10.52 -24.05
C ARG A 130 -6.95 10.06 -22.93
N ILE A 131 -6.70 8.89 -22.35
CA ILE A 131 -7.50 8.36 -21.24
C ILE A 131 -7.40 9.30 -20.03
N HIS A 132 -6.19 9.71 -19.63
CA HIS A 132 -5.96 10.60 -18.49
C HIS A 132 -6.59 11.99 -18.66
N GLN A 133 -6.75 12.47 -19.89
CA GLN A 133 -7.42 13.74 -20.18
C GLN A 133 -8.95 13.63 -20.23
N THR A 134 -9.49 12.42 -20.18
CA THR A 134 -10.94 12.18 -20.23
C THR A 134 -11.51 12.20 -18.82
N ALA A 135 -12.17 13.31 -18.45
CA ALA A 135 -12.90 13.37 -17.19
C ALA A 135 -14.18 12.51 -17.26
N PRO A 136 -14.53 11.76 -16.20
CA PRO A 136 -15.83 11.11 -16.14
C PRO A 136 -16.96 12.16 -16.21
N PRO A 137 -18.11 11.81 -16.82
CA PRO A 137 -19.23 12.73 -16.94
C PRO A 137 -19.72 13.16 -15.56
N ARG A 138 -19.82 14.49 -15.36
CA ARG A 138 -20.30 15.07 -14.10
C ARG A 138 -21.77 14.70 -13.88
N PRO A 139 -22.15 14.14 -12.72
CA PRO A 139 -23.54 13.86 -12.45
C PRO A 139 -24.32 15.18 -12.33
N THR A 140 -25.52 15.21 -12.92
CA THR A 140 -26.45 16.33 -12.68
C THR A 140 -26.97 16.27 -11.24
N ARG A 141 -27.34 17.43 -10.68
CA ARG A 141 -27.91 17.50 -9.32
C ARG A 141 -29.12 16.57 -9.14
N VAL A 142 -29.98 16.47 -10.17
CA VAL A 142 -31.15 15.59 -10.16
C VAL A 142 -30.77 14.11 -10.19
N ALA A 143 -29.82 13.72 -11.06
CA ALA A 143 -29.34 12.35 -11.10
C ALA A 143 -28.67 11.95 -9.78
N LEU A 144 -27.86 12.85 -9.23
CA LEU A 144 -27.19 12.67 -7.95
C LEU A 144 -28.20 12.51 -6.80
N ALA A 145 -29.17 13.40 -6.65
CA ALA A 145 -30.18 13.31 -5.59
C ALA A 145 -30.94 11.97 -5.60
N ARG A 146 -31.26 11.46 -6.80
CA ARG A 146 -31.85 10.13 -6.96
C ARG A 146 -30.90 9.03 -6.48
N THR A 147 -29.64 9.05 -6.92
CA THR A 147 -28.63 8.07 -6.47
C THR A 147 -28.40 8.12 -4.96
N LEU A 148 -28.36 9.32 -4.36
CA LEU A 148 -28.23 9.47 -2.91
C LEU A 148 -29.40 8.83 -2.18
N THR A 149 -30.63 9.09 -2.63
CA THR A 149 -31.85 8.50 -2.05
C THR A 149 -31.84 6.98 -2.17
N GLU A 150 -31.51 6.45 -3.36
CA GLU A 150 -31.45 5.00 -3.62
C GLU A 150 -30.41 4.31 -2.72
N ARG A 151 -29.21 4.88 -2.58
CA ARG A 151 -28.16 4.31 -1.72
C ARG A 151 -28.48 4.47 -0.24
N ALA A 152 -29.07 5.59 0.19
CA ALA A 152 -29.49 5.79 1.57
C ALA A 152 -30.58 4.79 1.97
N GLY A 153 -31.47 4.42 1.03
CA GLY A 153 -32.48 3.39 1.23
C GLY A 153 -31.91 2.02 1.65
N TRP A 154 -30.68 1.69 1.25
CA TRP A 154 -30.02 0.45 1.67
C TRP A 154 -29.75 0.42 3.18
N TRP A 155 -29.70 1.59 3.82
CA TRP A 155 -29.36 1.78 5.23
C TRP A 155 -30.59 2.08 6.12
N GLU A 156 -31.81 1.86 5.65
CA GLU A 156 -33.04 2.14 6.43
C GLU A 156 -33.16 1.28 7.71
N ALA A 157 -32.58 0.07 7.71
CA ALA A 157 -32.55 -0.83 8.85
C ALA A 157 -31.17 -1.49 9.01
N PRO A 158 -30.14 -0.73 9.42
CA PRO A 158 -28.79 -1.24 9.49
C PRO A 158 -28.67 -2.25 10.63
N LEU A 159 -28.03 -3.39 10.35
CA LEU A 159 -27.69 -4.36 11.38
C LEU A 159 -26.28 -4.05 11.87
N ARG A 160 -26.14 -3.81 13.17
CA ARG A 160 -24.84 -3.58 13.79
C ARG A 160 -24.05 -4.89 13.73
N LEU A 161 -22.88 -4.84 13.10
CA LEU A 161 -21.92 -5.92 13.21
C LEU A 161 -21.42 -6.00 14.65
N THR A 162 -20.89 -7.16 15.01
CA THR A 162 -20.33 -7.49 16.33
C THR A 162 -19.06 -6.66 16.65
N GLY A 163 -19.21 -5.35 16.92
CA GLY A 163 -18.17 -4.47 17.43
C GLY A 163 -16.97 -4.21 16.49
N LEU A 164 -16.27 -3.09 16.69
CA LEU A 164 -15.06 -2.75 15.93
C LEU A 164 -13.93 -3.77 16.10
N THR A 165 -13.96 -4.59 17.15
CA THR A 165 -12.92 -5.60 17.45
C THR A 165 -12.68 -6.56 16.29
N TRP A 166 -13.74 -7.03 15.61
CA TRP A 166 -13.57 -7.91 14.46
C TRP A 166 -12.90 -7.17 13.29
N LEU A 167 -13.34 -5.94 12.99
CA LEU A 167 -12.73 -5.11 11.96
C LEU A 167 -11.25 -4.81 12.25
N HIS A 168 -10.90 -4.54 13.50
CA HIS A 168 -9.52 -4.34 13.94
C HIS A 168 -8.67 -5.60 13.78
N SER A 169 -9.24 -6.77 14.07
CA SER A 169 -8.56 -8.05 13.84
C SER A 169 -8.28 -8.26 12.35
N VAL A 170 -9.29 -8.08 11.50
CA VAL A 170 -9.15 -8.24 10.04
C VAL A 170 -8.15 -7.23 9.48
N ALA A 171 -8.23 -5.96 9.89
CA ALA A 171 -7.27 -4.92 9.48
C ALA A 171 -5.83 -5.26 9.90
N SER A 172 -5.64 -5.82 11.10
CA SER A 172 -4.32 -6.28 11.57
C SER A 172 -3.78 -7.44 10.74
N SER A 173 -4.62 -8.43 10.45
CA SER A 173 -4.27 -9.60 9.62
C SER A 173 -3.96 -9.19 8.19
N LEU A 174 -4.77 -8.31 7.61
CA LEU A 174 -4.58 -7.78 6.27
C LEU A 174 -3.27 -7.01 6.12
N GLN A 175 -2.97 -6.07 7.03
CA GLN A 175 -1.71 -5.32 6.98
C GLN A 175 -0.49 -6.24 7.14
N ARG A 176 -0.58 -7.24 8.02
CA ARG A 176 0.48 -8.25 8.21
C ARG A 176 0.68 -9.06 6.94
N TRP A 177 -0.40 -9.60 6.38
CA TRP A 177 -0.38 -10.41 5.17
C TRP A 177 0.17 -9.63 3.97
N MET A 178 -0.31 -8.40 3.71
CA MET A 178 0.20 -7.57 2.60
C MET A 178 1.71 -7.34 2.69
N ARG A 179 2.23 -7.17 3.91
CA ARG A 179 3.65 -6.97 4.16
C ARG A 179 4.47 -8.25 3.98
N ASP A 180 3.94 -9.40 4.35
CA ASP A 180 4.70 -10.66 4.51
C ASP A 180 4.54 -11.67 3.41
N ASP A 181 3.33 -11.77 2.86
CA ASP A 181 2.91 -12.87 2.00
C ASP A 181 2.20 -12.37 0.73
N GLY A 182 1.60 -11.19 0.79
CA GLY A 182 0.87 -10.58 -0.32
C GLY A 182 1.73 -10.17 -1.52
N PRO A 183 1.11 -9.61 -2.57
CA PRO A 183 1.79 -9.13 -3.77
C PRO A 183 2.95 -8.18 -3.45
N LEU A 184 4.11 -8.43 -4.08
CA LEU A 184 5.38 -7.83 -3.67
C LEU A 184 5.36 -6.30 -3.67
N HIS A 185 4.81 -5.67 -4.71
CA HIS A 185 4.83 -4.21 -4.92
C HIS A 185 4.30 -3.40 -3.73
N ALA A 186 3.29 -3.90 -3.00
CA ALA A 186 2.73 -3.19 -1.85
C ALA A 186 3.73 -3.02 -0.69
N ALA A 187 4.72 -3.90 -0.58
CA ALA A 187 5.59 -4.01 0.59
C ALA A 187 7.05 -3.62 0.33
N VAL A 188 7.40 -3.06 -0.83
CA VAL A 188 8.81 -2.80 -1.18
C VAL A 188 9.27 -1.37 -0.92
N ARG A 189 8.36 -0.45 -0.58
CA ARG A 189 8.68 0.94 -0.27
C ARG A 189 9.13 1.07 1.21
N PRO A 190 10.41 1.27 1.53
CA PRO A 190 10.92 1.20 2.91
C PRO A 190 10.35 2.26 3.86
N ASP A 191 10.00 3.42 3.32
CA ASP A 191 9.36 4.54 4.01
C ASP A 191 7.83 4.56 3.82
N GLY A 192 7.26 3.45 3.36
CA GLY A 192 5.82 3.27 3.21
C GLY A 192 5.10 2.82 4.48
N PRO A 193 3.75 2.89 4.51
CA PRO A 193 2.93 2.57 5.68
C PRO A 193 3.11 1.15 6.24
N LEU A 194 3.63 0.21 5.46
CA LEU A 194 3.89 -1.15 5.96
C LEU A 194 5.15 -1.23 6.82
N HIS A 195 6.01 -0.20 6.80
CA HIS A 195 7.33 -0.18 7.44
C HIS A 195 7.57 1.04 8.35
N ASP A 196 6.86 2.15 8.13
CA ASP A 196 7.02 3.42 8.86
C ASP A 196 6.38 3.48 10.25
N GLY A 197 5.72 2.40 10.68
CA GLY A 197 5.05 2.30 11.97
C GLY A 197 3.55 2.62 11.95
N PHE A 198 2.97 2.90 10.78
CA PHE A 198 1.52 2.94 10.62
C PHE A 198 0.86 1.63 11.07
N ASP A 199 -0.26 1.75 11.76
CA ASP A 199 -1.06 0.65 12.30
C ASP A 199 -2.49 0.80 11.81
N PHE A 200 -2.88 -0.02 10.84
CA PHE A 200 -4.17 0.08 10.17
C PHE A 200 -5.31 -0.24 11.13
N ALA A 201 -5.17 -1.25 11.99
CA ALA A 201 -6.20 -1.60 12.94
C ALA A 201 -6.47 -0.46 13.93
N ARG A 202 -5.43 0.23 14.41
CA ARG A 202 -5.58 1.41 15.26
C ARG A 202 -6.11 2.64 14.52
N SER A 203 -6.07 2.61 13.20
CA SER A 203 -6.52 3.67 12.30
C SER A 203 -7.98 3.47 11.84
N VAL A 204 -8.60 2.32 12.13
CA VAL A 204 -9.99 2.04 11.74
C VAL A 204 -10.97 2.56 12.81
N ALA A 205 -11.94 3.37 12.38
CA ALA A 205 -13.02 3.92 13.20
C ALA A 205 -14.40 3.66 12.60
N ASP A 206 -15.45 3.70 13.42
CA ASP A 206 -16.84 3.63 12.95
C ASP A 206 -17.19 4.90 12.17
N ALA A 207 -17.65 4.75 10.93
CA ALA A 207 -18.17 5.84 10.11
C ALA A 207 -19.30 6.62 10.80
N GLY A 208 -20.07 5.97 11.68
CA GLY A 208 -21.10 6.63 12.48
C GLY A 208 -20.57 7.62 13.51
N ALA A 209 -19.26 7.63 13.78
CA ALA A 209 -18.60 8.60 14.66
C ALA A 209 -18.11 9.85 13.90
N ARG A 210 -18.28 9.92 12.58
CA ARG A 210 -17.87 11.07 11.75
C ARG A 210 -18.81 12.24 11.99
N ASP A 211 -18.25 13.44 12.13
CA ASP A 211 -19.06 14.65 12.28
C ASP A 211 -19.88 14.93 11.03
N ASP A 212 -21.18 15.17 11.19
CA ASP A 212 -22.06 15.54 10.07
C ASP A 212 -22.02 17.05 9.82
N THR A 213 -20.95 17.50 9.16
CA THR A 213 -20.75 18.91 8.79
C THR A 213 -20.98 19.13 7.30
N PRO A 214 -21.35 20.36 6.88
CA PRO A 214 -21.42 20.70 5.45
C PRO A 214 -20.13 20.36 4.70
N ALA A 215 -18.96 20.58 5.32
CA ALA A 215 -17.67 20.25 4.71
C ALA A 215 -17.51 18.74 4.45
N HIS A 216 -17.90 17.89 5.40
CA HIS A 216 -17.85 16.43 5.21
C HIS A 216 -18.87 15.93 4.18
N ARG A 217 -20.06 16.54 4.11
CA ARG A 217 -21.04 16.22 3.06
C ARG A 217 -20.53 16.59 1.67
N LEU A 218 -19.89 17.76 1.51
CA LEU A 218 -19.29 18.16 0.24
C LEU A 218 -18.12 17.25 -0.14
N ALA A 219 -17.29 16.85 0.82
CA ALA A 219 -16.24 15.87 0.59
C ALA A 219 -16.81 14.53 0.09
N LEU A 220 -17.86 14.00 0.74
CA LEU A 220 -18.56 12.79 0.29
C LEU A 220 -19.04 12.91 -1.16
N LEU A 221 -19.68 14.02 -1.52
CA LEU A 221 -20.15 14.29 -2.88
C LEU A 221 -19.02 14.33 -3.91
N ARG A 222 -17.91 14.96 -3.57
CA ARG A 222 -16.75 15.07 -4.45
C ARG A 222 -16.05 13.73 -4.62
N ASP A 223 -15.76 13.05 -3.51
CA ASP A 223 -14.86 11.90 -3.48
C ASP A 223 -15.62 10.63 -3.92
N GLU A 224 -16.82 10.38 -3.36
CA GLU A 224 -17.62 9.18 -3.67
C GLU A 224 -18.48 9.33 -4.93
N PHE A 225 -18.91 10.56 -5.27
CA PHE A 225 -19.81 10.78 -6.40
C PHE A 225 -19.21 11.60 -7.55
N GLY A 226 -18.00 12.16 -7.40
CA GLY A 226 -17.36 12.98 -8.45
C GLY A 226 -18.15 14.25 -8.76
N TYR A 227 -18.93 14.72 -7.79
CA TYR A 227 -19.69 15.94 -7.92
C TYR A 227 -18.77 17.14 -7.68
N PRO A 228 -18.65 18.07 -8.65
CA PRO A 228 -17.81 19.25 -8.49
C PRO A 228 -18.54 20.28 -7.63
N ALA A 229 -18.64 20.00 -6.32
CA ALA A 229 -19.24 20.90 -5.36
C ALA A 229 -18.45 22.23 -5.31
N GLU A 230 -19.15 23.35 -5.45
CA GLU A 230 -18.53 24.67 -5.38
C GLU A 230 -18.31 25.10 -3.91
N PRO A 231 -17.25 25.87 -3.60
CA PRO A 231 -17.06 26.41 -2.26
C PRO A 231 -18.29 27.21 -1.79
N GLY A 232 -18.87 26.81 -0.66
CA GLY A 232 -20.07 27.44 -0.09
C GLY A 232 -21.40 26.88 -0.59
N GLU A 233 -21.38 25.89 -1.48
CA GLU A 233 -22.58 25.13 -1.84
C GLU A 233 -23.09 24.34 -0.63
N GLN A 234 -24.41 24.35 -0.41
CA GLN A 234 -25.05 23.63 0.69
C GLN A 234 -25.94 22.51 0.17
N TRP A 235 -25.83 21.37 0.84
CA TRP A 235 -26.59 20.15 0.55
C TRP A 235 -27.23 19.63 1.84
N ASP A 236 -28.48 20.04 2.06
CA ASP A 236 -29.27 19.68 3.24
C ASP A 236 -30.08 18.38 3.05
N ASP A 237 -29.68 17.54 2.09
CA ASP A 237 -30.34 16.26 1.83
C ASP A 237 -30.09 15.29 3.00
N PRO A 238 -31.14 14.80 3.70
CA PRO A 238 -31.00 13.83 4.78
C PRO A 238 -30.29 12.55 4.35
N ALA A 239 -30.39 12.16 3.07
CA ALA A 239 -29.71 10.99 2.52
C ALA A 239 -28.18 11.11 2.66
N LEU A 240 -27.64 12.34 2.59
CA LEU A 240 -26.20 12.55 2.80
C LEU A 240 -25.78 12.26 4.23
N GLY A 241 -26.59 12.61 5.24
CA GLY A 241 -26.28 12.26 6.63
C GLY A 241 -26.25 10.74 6.85
N VAL A 242 -27.21 10.03 6.25
CA VAL A 242 -27.27 8.55 6.29
C VAL A 242 -26.04 7.93 5.63
N LEU A 243 -25.70 8.37 4.42
CA LEU A 243 -24.52 7.89 3.70
C LEU A 243 -23.24 8.29 4.43
N LEU A 244 -23.15 9.49 4.99
CA LEU A 244 -21.98 9.92 5.74
C LEU A 244 -21.72 9.03 6.97
N ALA A 245 -22.78 8.59 7.65
CA ALA A 245 -22.65 7.69 8.80
C ALA A 245 -22.34 6.23 8.43
N ASN A 246 -22.41 5.85 7.15
CA ASN A 246 -22.31 4.45 6.70
C ASN A 246 -21.42 4.22 5.47
N SER A 247 -20.84 5.27 4.89
CA SER A 247 -19.86 5.17 3.82
C SER A 247 -18.45 5.15 4.38
N PRO A 248 -17.54 4.38 3.77
CA PRO A 248 -16.13 4.49 4.09
C PRO A 248 -15.60 5.88 3.74
N ALA A 249 -14.55 6.30 4.44
CA ALA A 249 -13.78 7.48 4.08
C ALA A 249 -12.42 7.45 4.77
N HIS A 250 -11.38 7.88 4.07
CA HIS A 250 -10.09 8.17 4.70
C HIS A 250 -9.91 9.69 4.82
N VAL A 251 -9.35 10.14 5.95
CA VAL A 251 -8.98 11.54 6.10
C VAL A 251 -7.64 11.74 5.39
N THR A 252 -7.61 12.52 4.31
CA THR A 252 -6.41 12.77 3.49
C THR A 252 -5.21 13.33 4.29
N THR A 253 -5.47 13.95 5.43
CA THR A 253 -4.46 14.52 6.34
C THR A 253 -4.44 13.87 7.74
N GLY A 254 -5.19 12.78 7.92
CA GLY A 254 -5.41 12.15 9.21
C GLY A 254 -4.95 10.70 9.29
N THR A 255 -5.04 10.14 10.49
CA THR A 255 -4.75 8.73 10.77
C THR A 255 -5.96 7.84 10.60
N TRP A 256 -7.15 8.38 10.31
CA TRP A 256 -8.39 7.62 10.41
C TRP A 256 -8.90 7.16 9.05
N THR A 257 -9.22 5.87 8.98
CA THR A 257 -10.06 5.23 7.99
C THR A 257 -11.39 4.92 8.65
N TYR A 258 -12.42 5.65 8.27
CA TYR A 258 -13.79 5.37 8.65
C TYR A 258 -14.32 4.21 7.82
N VAL A 259 -14.92 3.23 8.49
CA VAL A 259 -15.62 2.11 7.87
C VAL A 259 -16.98 1.94 8.53
N PRO A 260 -18.01 1.49 7.81
CA PRO A 260 -19.29 1.21 8.42
C PRO A 260 -19.18 0.08 9.45
N ALA A 261 -19.52 0.37 10.71
CA ALA A 261 -19.69 -0.66 11.75
C ALA A 261 -21.08 -1.31 11.71
N SER A 262 -21.89 -0.96 10.71
CA SER A 262 -23.18 -1.55 10.37
C SER A 262 -23.13 -2.11 8.96
N VAL A 263 -24.01 -3.06 8.67
CA VAL A 263 -24.28 -3.50 7.31
C VAL A 263 -25.67 -3.05 6.87
N PRO A 264 -25.85 -2.77 5.57
CA PRO A 264 -27.13 -2.36 5.02
C PRO A 264 -28.03 -3.59 4.81
N GLY A 265 -28.54 -4.17 5.91
CA GLY A 265 -29.54 -5.24 5.92
C GLY A 265 -29.44 -6.24 4.76
N THR A 266 -30.51 -6.38 3.97
CA THR A 266 -30.56 -7.26 2.79
C THR A 266 -29.93 -6.66 1.52
N GLY A 267 -29.53 -5.38 1.54
CA GLY A 267 -28.93 -4.69 0.38
C GLY A 267 -27.54 -5.20 0.01
N TRP A 268 -26.83 -5.84 0.95
CA TRP A 268 -25.58 -6.57 0.71
C TRP A 268 -25.77 -8.08 0.59
N GLY A 269 -27.01 -8.53 0.36
CA GLY A 269 -27.32 -9.95 0.32
C GLY A 269 -27.43 -10.58 1.73
N PRO A 270 -27.31 -11.91 1.82
CA PRO A 270 -27.51 -12.64 3.06
C PRO A 270 -26.39 -12.36 4.08
N GLU A 271 -26.66 -12.58 5.36
CA GLU A 271 -25.74 -12.24 6.48
C GLU A 271 -24.37 -12.91 6.35
N GLU A 272 -24.32 -14.12 5.78
CA GLU A 272 -23.08 -14.88 5.57
C GLU A 272 -22.13 -14.20 4.56
N ALA A 273 -22.63 -13.32 3.69
CA ALA A 273 -21.82 -12.61 2.70
C ALA A 273 -21.15 -11.35 3.28
N TRP A 274 -21.64 -10.81 4.39
CA TRP A 274 -21.18 -9.54 4.92
C TRP A 274 -19.70 -9.50 5.32
N PRO A 275 -19.13 -10.54 5.98
CA PRO A 275 -17.71 -10.54 6.31
C PRO A 275 -16.81 -10.34 5.08
N GLY A 276 -17.18 -10.95 3.94
CA GLY A 276 -16.43 -10.79 2.69
C GLY A 276 -16.54 -9.38 2.10
N HIS A 277 -17.72 -8.74 2.19
CA HIS A 277 -17.89 -7.35 1.77
C HIS A 277 -17.03 -6.39 2.59
N LEU A 278 -17.01 -6.56 3.91
CA LEU A 278 -16.23 -5.72 4.82
C LEU A 278 -14.73 -5.97 4.66
N TYR A 279 -14.34 -7.22 4.45
CA TYR A 279 -12.95 -7.57 4.14
C TYR A 279 -12.48 -6.87 2.86
N ARG A 280 -13.27 -6.97 1.79
CA ARG A 280 -13.00 -6.28 0.53
C ARG A 280 -12.89 -4.77 0.72
N LEU A 281 -13.77 -4.18 1.55
CA LEU A 281 -13.73 -2.76 1.87
C LEU A 281 -12.44 -2.37 2.61
N LEU A 282 -12.05 -3.13 3.64
CA LEU A 282 -10.79 -2.89 4.36
C LEU A 282 -9.58 -3.00 3.42
N THR A 283 -9.59 -3.93 2.47
CA THR A 283 -8.56 -4.04 1.43
C THR A 283 -8.50 -2.80 0.55
N HIS A 284 -9.66 -2.32 0.08
CA HIS A 284 -9.75 -1.10 -0.71
C HIS A 284 -9.18 0.12 0.03
N GLU A 285 -9.61 0.35 1.27
CA GLU A 285 -9.15 1.49 2.06
C GLU A 285 -7.66 1.41 2.43
N LEU A 286 -7.14 0.21 2.69
CA LEU A 286 -5.71 0.06 2.92
C LEU A 286 -4.91 0.37 1.65
N LEU A 287 -5.40 -0.05 0.48
CA LEU A 287 -4.73 0.22 -0.79
C LEU A 287 -4.62 1.71 -1.07
N HIS A 288 -5.64 2.51 -0.80
CA HIS A 288 -5.56 3.98 -0.84
C HIS A 288 -4.39 4.50 -0.01
N ARG A 289 -4.22 3.97 1.21
CA ARG A 289 -3.12 4.37 2.10
C ARG A 289 -1.76 3.98 1.57
N LEU A 290 -1.67 2.88 0.82
CA LEU A 290 -0.43 2.37 0.25
C LEU A 290 -0.02 3.07 -1.06
N ALA A 291 -0.93 3.84 -1.68
CA ALA A 291 -0.61 4.63 -2.87
C ALA A 291 0.63 5.51 -2.64
N HIS A 292 1.45 5.64 -3.67
CA HIS A 292 2.63 6.49 -3.60
C HIS A 292 2.23 7.98 -3.68
N PRO A 293 2.79 8.87 -2.83
CA PRO A 293 2.48 10.29 -2.89
C PRO A 293 2.67 10.92 -4.28
N ALA A 294 3.76 10.58 -4.99
CA ALA A 294 3.97 11.04 -6.37
C ALA A 294 2.93 10.50 -7.37
N TYR A 295 2.36 9.32 -7.12
CA TYR A 295 1.24 8.81 -7.94
C TYR A 295 -0.02 9.65 -7.71
N LEU A 296 -0.34 9.91 -6.44
CA LEU A 296 -1.49 10.74 -6.06
C LEU A 296 -1.36 12.17 -6.61
N GLU A 297 -0.19 12.78 -6.49
CA GLU A 297 0.08 14.12 -7.05
C GLU A 297 -0.17 14.18 -8.56
N LYS A 298 0.29 13.16 -9.30
CA LYS A 298 0.04 13.08 -10.74
C LYS A 298 -1.43 12.81 -11.06
N ALA A 299 -2.10 11.96 -10.29
CA ALA A 299 -3.53 11.70 -10.44
C ALA A 299 -4.36 12.97 -10.24
N GLU A 300 -4.06 13.76 -9.20
CA GLU A 300 -4.73 15.05 -8.93
C GLU A 300 -4.52 16.08 -10.05
N SER A 301 -3.41 15.96 -10.80
CA SER A 301 -3.05 16.92 -11.85
C SER A 301 -3.80 16.72 -13.18
N VAL A 302 -4.49 15.60 -13.37
CA VAL A 302 -5.14 15.25 -14.65
C VAL A 302 -6.67 15.20 -14.55
N PRO A 303 -7.42 15.59 -15.60
CA PRO A 303 -8.89 15.57 -15.57
C PRO A 303 -9.51 14.20 -15.26
N GLY A 304 -8.89 13.11 -15.74
CA GLY A 304 -9.28 11.73 -15.48
C GLY A 304 -8.73 11.17 -14.16
N GLY A 305 -8.20 12.01 -13.27
CA GLY A 305 -7.53 11.63 -12.03
C GLY A 305 -8.33 10.68 -11.14
N ARG A 306 -9.66 10.82 -11.13
CA ARG A 306 -10.54 9.93 -10.37
C ARG A 306 -10.45 8.46 -10.79
N VAL A 307 -10.23 8.18 -12.07
CA VAL A 307 -10.02 6.81 -12.55
C VAL A 307 -8.77 6.22 -11.90
N LEU A 308 -7.73 7.04 -11.73
CA LEU A 308 -6.47 6.66 -11.09
C LEU A 308 -6.62 6.50 -9.57
N THR A 309 -7.38 7.37 -8.92
CA THR A 309 -7.54 7.29 -7.46
C THR A 309 -8.54 6.22 -7.02
N GLU A 310 -9.63 5.97 -7.74
CA GLU A 310 -10.69 5.04 -7.30
C GLU A 310 -10.71 3.74 -8.12
N ASP A 311 -10.79 3.83 -9.45
CA ASP A 311 -11.03 2.64 -10.28
C ASP A 311 -9.79 1.72 -10.36
N VAL A 312 -8.58 2.29 -10.38
CA VAL A 312 -7.34 1.50 -10.25
C VAL A 312 -7.26 0.81 -8.88
N VAL A 313 -7.71 1.47 -7.81
CA VAL A 313 -7.78 0.86 -6.48
C VAL A 313 -8.77 -0.30 -6.48
N GLU A 314 -9.89 -0.20 -7.20
CA GLU A 314 -10.85 -1.30 -7.34
C GLU A 314 -10.30 -2.50 -8.11
N LEU A 315 -9.44 -2.28 -9.11
CA LEU A 315 -8.70 -3.35 -9.78
C LEU A 315 -7.73 -4.06 -8.83
N LEU A 316 -6.92 -3.27 -8.12
CA LEU A 316 -5.96 -3.80 -7.16
C LEU A 316 -6.66 -4.49 -5.98
N THR A 317 -7.81 -3.99 -5.54
CA THR A 317 -8.60 -4.60 -4.47
C THR A 317 -9.00 -6.02 -4.85
N ALA A 318 -9.50 -6.22 -6.07
CA ALA A 318 -9.86 -7.54 -6.54
C ALA A 318 -8.63 -8.47 -6.63
N GLU A 319 -7.50 -7.98 -7.15
CA GLU A 319 -6.25 -8.75 -7.19
C GLU A 319 -5.80 -9.19 -5.80
N PHE A 320 -5.82 -8.29 -4.81
CA PHE A 320 -5.35 -8.59 -3.45
C PHE A 320 -6.32 -9.48 -2.68
N VAL A 321 -7.64 -9.28 -2.84
CA VAL A 321 -8.64 -10.16 -2.26
C VAL A 321 -8.47 -11.58 -2.80
N GLU A 322 -8.32 -11.75 -4.11
CA GLU A 322 -8.06 -13.07 -4.71
C GLU A 322 -6.73 -13.67 -4.23
N ALA A 323 -5.65 -12.88 -4.19
CA ALA A 323 -4.35 -13.35 -3.73
C ALA A 323 -4.34 -13.85 -2.28
N SER A 324 -5.24 -13.32 -1.44
CA SER A 324 -5.39 -13.74 -0.04
C SER A 324 -6.16 -15.06 0.15
N ARG A 325 -6.71 -15.67 -0.91
CA ARG A 325 -7.53 -16.89 -0.82
C ARG A 325 -6.85 -18.07 -0.11
N GLY A 326 -5.52 -18.18 -0.25
CA GLY A 326 -4.72 -19.22 0.39
C GLY A 326 -4.28 -18.90 1.82
N ASP A 327 -4.53 -17.68 2.32
CA ASP A 327 -4.17 -17.28 3.67
C ASP A 327 -5.10 -17.94 4.71
N ALA A 328 -4.55 -18.35 5.85
CA ALA A 328 -5.30 -19.09 6.85
C ALA A 328 -6.33 -18.23 7.61
N GLU A 329 -6.05 -16.92 7.78
CA GLU A 329 -6.91 -15.99 8.51
C GLU A 329 -7.86 -15.24 7.54
N LEU A 330 -7.36 -14.84 6.37
CA LEU A 330 -8.10 -14.02 5.40
C LEU A 330 -8.83 -14.85 4.33
N GLY A 331 -8.31 -16.02 3.96
CA GLY A 331 -8.89 -16.90 2.95
C GLY A 331 -10.37 -17.22 3.17
N PRO A 332 -10.83 -17.52 4.40
CA PRO A 332 -12.25 -17.71 4.71
C PRO A 332 -13.15 -16.49 4.46
N LEU A 333 -12.59 -15.30 4.32
CA LEU A 333 -13.32 -14.05 4.03
C LEU A 333 -13.39 -13.76 2.52
N VAL A 334 -12.66 -14.50 1.69
CA VAL A 334 -12.65 -14.29 0.24
C VAL A 334 -13.92 -14.91 -0.36
N PRO A 335 -14.76 -14.12 -1.07
CA PRO A 335 -15.97 -14.66 -1.69
C PRO A 335 -15.61 -15.66 -2.82
N ASP A 336 -16.57 -16.53 -3.15
CA ASP A 336 -16.43 -17.48 -4.28
C ASP A 336 -16.16 -16.76 -5.60
N VAL A 337 -16.80 -15.61 -5.80
CA VAL A 337 -16.60 -14.73 -6.95
C VAL A 337 -16.10 -13.38 -6.46
N VAL A 338 -14.88 -13.02 -6.86
CA VAL A 338 -14.30 -11.70 -6.56
C VAL A 338 -14.69 -10.73 -7.66
N GLU A 339 -15.66 -9.87 -7.37
CA GLU A 339 -16.07 -8.79 -8.27
C GLU A 339 -15.13 -7.58 -8.16
N SER A 340 -14.79 -7.00 -9.30
CA SER A 340 -14.16 -5.69 -9.39
C SER A 340 -15.14 -4.68 -10.00
N ARG A 341 -15.24 -3.50 -9.38
CA ARG A 341 -16.20 -2.44 -9.74
C ARG A 341 -15.43 -1.21 -10.21
N HIS A 342 -14.82 -1.32 -11.39
CA HIS A 342 -14.01 -0.28 -12.00
C HIS A 342 -14.60 0.10 -13.36
N THR A 343 -14.21 1.26 -13.89
CA THR A 343 -14.59 1.67 -15.25
C THR A 343 -13.70 1.01 -16.31
N GLN A 344 -14.19 0.96 -17.55
CA GLN A 344 -13.40 0.49 -18.70
C GLN A 344 -12.06 1.23 -18.85
N ALA A 345 -12.00 2.51 -18.47
CA ALA A 345 -10.78 3.31 -18.54
C ALA A 345 -9.65 2.74 -17.67
N ALA A 346 -9.96 2.24 -16.47
CA ALA A 346 -8.96 1.62 -15.60
C ALA A 346 -8.42 0.31 -16.18
N GLU A 347 -9.28 -0.47 -16.83
CA GLU A 347 -8.86 -1.69 -17.55
C GLU A 347 -7.98 -1.37 -18.74
N GLU A 348 -8.34 -0.37 -19.56
CA GLU A 348 -7.52 0.08 -20.67
C GLU A 348 -6.14 0.56 -20.19
N ILE A 349 -6.06 1.30 -19.07
CA ILE A 349 -4.79 1.69 -18.46
C ILE A 349 -3.98 0.45 -18.07
N ARG A 350 -4.59 -0.55 -17.42
CA ARG A 350 -3.93 -1.80 -17.01
C ARG A 350 -3.43 -2.60 -18.21
N GLU A 351 -4.22 -2.67 -19.29
CA GLU A 351 -3.87 -3.39 -20.52
C GLU A 351 -2.68 -2.72 -21.24
N LEU A 352 -2.70 -1.39 -21.34
CA LEU A 352 -1.66 -0.61 -22.03
C LEU A 352 -0.35 -0.56 -21.24
N ALA A 353 -0.42 -0.34 -19.92
CA ALA A 353 0.77 -0.27 -19.06
C ALA A 353 1.31 -1.66 -18.64
N GLY A 354 0.46 -2.69 -18.73
CA GLY A 354 0.68 -3.98 -18.10
C GLY A 354 0.49 -3.95 -16.57
N PRO A 355 0.21 -5.11 -15.95
CA PRO A 355 -0.07 -5.19 -14.51
C PRO A 355 1.11 -4.74 -13.65
N GLU A 356 2.34 -5.08 -14.03
CA GLU A 356 3.53 -4.68 -13.28
C GLU A 356 3.85 -3.19 -13.46
N GLY A 357 3.62 -2.62 -14.65
CA GLY A 357 3.75 -1.18 -14.91
C GLY A 357 2.75 -0.36 -14.08
N LEU A 358 1.49 -0.81 -14.01
CA LEU A 358 0.47 -0.19 -13.16
C LEU A 358 0.85 -0.25 -11.68
N LYS A 359 1.32 -1.41 -11.18
CA LYS A 359 1.75 -1.56 -9.78
C LYS A 359 3.02 -0.75 -9.46
N ALA A 360 3.96 -0.64 -10.40
CA ALA A 360 5.12 0.22 -10.24
C ALA A 360 4.73 1.70 -10.17
N ALA A 361 3.78 2.15 -10.99
CA ALA A 361 3.22 3.49 -10.89
C ALA A 361 2.52 3.71 -9.53
N TYR A 362 1.60 2.82 -9.17
CA TYR A 362 0.76 2.96 -7.99
C TYR A 362 1.54 2.92 -6.67
N PHE A 363 2.38 1.89 -6.46
CA PHE A 363 3.06 1.67 -5.17
C PHE A 363 4.42 2.38 -5.07
N LEU A 364 5.11 2.59 -6.20
CA LEU A 364 6.49 3.10 -6.26
C LEU A 364 6.60 4.49 -6.91
N GLY A 365 5.48 5.09 -7.32
CA GLY A 365 5.46 6.43 -7.88
C GLY A 365 6.11 6.53 -9.26
N ARG A 366 6.32 5.40 -9.94
CA ARG A 366 6.93 5.35 -11.28
C ARG A 366 5.88 5.60 -12.36
N THR A 367 5.34 6.81 -12.35
CA THR A 367 4.19 7.21 -13.16
C THR A 367 4.48 7.22 -14.66
N GLU A 368 5.76 7.19 -15.05
CA GLU A 368 6.16 7.03 -16.44
C GLU A 368 5.64 5.72 -17.08
N PHE A 369 5.43 4.66 -16.29
CA PHE A 369 4.90 3.39 -16.80
C PHE A 369 3.43 3.45 -17.18
N ILE A 370 2.71 4.48 -16.73
CA ILE A 370 1.32 4.75 -17.11
C ILE A 370 1.19 6.02 -17.95
N GLY A 371 2.29 6.50 -18.55
CA GLY A 371 2.26 7.65 -19.47
C GLY A 371 2.05 9.00 -18.78
N LEU A 372 2.31 9.11 -17.47
CA LEU A 372 2.24 10.35 -16.71
C LEU A 372 3.66 10.80 -16.33
N THR A 373 4.18 11.81 -17.03
CA THR A 373 5.51 12.40 -16.77
C THR A 373 5.45 13.75 -16.07
#